data_AF-A0A9D8NBC0-F1
#
_entry.id   AF-A0A9D8NBC0-F1
#
_cell.length_a   1.000
_cell.length_b   1.000
_cell.length_c   1.000
_cell.angle_alpha   90.00
_cell.angle_beta   90.00
_cell.angle_gamma   90.00
#
_symmetry.space_group_name_H-M   'P 1'
#
loop_
_entity.id
_entity.type
_entity.pdbx_description
1 polymer ?
#
loop_
_entity_poly.entity_id
_entity_poly.type
_entity_poly.pdbx_seq_one_letter_code
_entity_poly.pdbx_strand_id
1 'polypeptide(L)'
;MAETLRKLLTKYDNTQFATQNGTEMHRKMRALCMKSGALVGDTSIVENINKRPELLGFFGAGSMAEVPVAAIINGKFVSRRIDRMVVDDKNRIVHIIDYKTDTDKAAFRSVYVVQVQEYISIIKKIYPKYRVCGYILWLHDWTLEKL
;
A
#
# COMPACT_ATOMS: atom_id res chain seq x y z
N MET A 1 -15.72 8.06 37.09
CA MET A 1 -14.50 7.22 37.15
C MET A 1 -14.66 5.91 36.37
N ALA A 2 -15.65 5.06 36.68
CA ALA A 2 -15.85 3.78 35.97
C ALA A 2 -16.19 3.92 34.47
N GLU A 3 -16.98 4.94 34.10
CA GLU A 3 -17.39 5.17 32.71
C GLU A 3 -16.23 5.62 31.80
N THR A 4 -15.29 6.39 32.35
CA THR A 4 -14.08 6.84 31.65
C THR A 4 -13.13 5.69 31.37
N LEU A 5 -12.94 4.78 32.35
CA LEU A 5 -12.11 3.59 32.18
C LEU A 5 -12.70 2.64 31.14
N ARG A 6 -14.02 2.41 31.16
CA ARG A 6 -14.70 1.57 30.17
C ARG A 6 -14.56 2.15 28.76
N LYS A 7 -14.75 3.46 28.58
CA LYS A 7 -14.53 4.16 27.30
C LYS A 7 -13.08 4.03 26.81
N LEU A 8 -12.09 4.12 27.72
CA LEU A 8 -10.68 3.95 27.38
C LEU A 8 -10.34 2.51 26.96
N LEU A 9 -10.83 1.51 27.70
CA LEU A 9 -10.64 0.09 27.38
C LEU A 9 -11.27 -0.25 26.02
N THR A 10 -12.51 0.18 25.76
CA THR A 10 -13.16 -0.03 24.46
C THR A 10 -12.38 0.64 23.32
N LYS A 11 -11.87 1.86 23.52
CA LYS A 11 -11.04 2.53 22.51
C LYS A 11 -9.72 1.78 22.26
N TYR A 12 -9.10 1.27 23.32
CA TYR A 12 -7.88 0.47 23.24
C TYR A 12 -8.10 -0.84 22.48
N ASP A 13 -9.14 -1.60 22.82
CA ASP A 13 -9.49 -2.86 22.16
C ASP A 13 -9.81 -2.64 20.67
N ASN A 14 -10.57 -1.60 20.35
CA ASN A 14 -10.88 -1.25 18.96
C ASN A 14 -9.62 -0.89 18.16
N THR A 15 -8.67 -0.19 18.79
CA THR A 15 -7.40 0.20 18.12
C THR A 15 -6.50 -1.02 17.92
N GLN A 16 -6.42 -1.92 18.91
CA GLN A 16 -5.68 -3.18 18.79
C GLN A 16 -6.27 -4.07 17.71
N PHE A 17 -7.59 -4.22 17.68
CA PHE A 17 -8.30 -5.00 16.68
C PHE A 17 -8.11 -4.42 15.26
N ALA A 18 -8.24 -3.10 15.09
CA ALA A 18 -7.96 -2.44 13.82
C ALA A 18 -6.52 -2.65 13.35
N THR A 19 -5.54 -2.57 14.28
CA THR A 19 -4.12 -2.78 13.98
C THR A 19 -3.83 -4.22 13.56
N GLN A 20 -4.43 -5.21 14.23
CA GLN A 20 -4.29 -6.62 13.88
C GLN A 20 -4.90 -6.93 12.51
N ASN A 21 -6.12 -6.43 12.24
CA ASN A 21 -6.77 -6.60 10.94
C ASN A 21 -5.98 -5.95 9.80
N GLY A 22 -5.45 -4.75 10.03
CA GLY A 22 -4.55 -4.09 9.08
C GLY A 22 -3.33 -4.95 8.78
N THR A 23 -2.64 -5.42 9.82
CA THR A 23 -1.44 -6.27 9.68
C THR A 23 -1.74 -7.55 8.90
N GLU A 24 -2.84 -8.23 9.22
CA GLU A 24 -3.26 -9.44 8.53
C GLU A 24 -3.60 -9.17 7.06
N MET A 25 -4.29 -8.06 6.78
CA MET A 25 -4.60 -7.68 5.41
C MET A 25 -3.32 -7.39 4.60
N HIS A 26 -2.35 -6.65 5.14
CA HIS A 26 -1.05 -6.44 4.47
C HIS A 26 -0.34 -7.77 4.22
N ARG A 27 -0.36 -8.70 5.18
CA ARG A 27 0.22 -10.05 5.02
C ARG A 27 -0.42 -10.80 3.85
N LYS A 28 -1.75 -10.77 3.73
CA LYS A 28 -2.47 -11.39 2.62
C LYS A 28 -2.16 -10.72 1.29
N MET A 29 -2.14 -9.39 1.25
CA MET A 29 -1.82 -8.61 0.06
C MET A 29 -0.38 -8.84 -0.43
N ARG A 30 0.56 -9.04 0.49
CA ARG A 30 1.96 -9.41 0.19
C ARG A 30 2.06 -10.78 -0.47
N ALA A 31 1.27 -11.75 -0.02
CA ALA A 31 1.30 -13.12 -0.52
C ALA A 31 0.73 -13.27 -1.94
N LEU A 32 0.05 -12.25 -2.46
CA LEU A 32 -0.52 -12.25 -3.82
C LEU A 32 0.58 -12.22 -4.88
N CYS A 33 0.52 -13.17 -5.80
CA CYS A 33 1.41 -13.27 -6.95
C CYS A 33 0.71 -13.90 -8.16
N MET A 34 1.16 -13.54 -9.37
CA MET A 34 0.73 -14.21 -10.60
C MET A 34 1.48 -15.53 -10.77
N LYS A 35 0.75 -16.64 -10.97
CA LYS A 35 1.30 -17.96 -11.33
C LYS A 35 0.57 -18.50 -12.55
N SER A 36 1.31 -18.85 -13.60
CA SER A 36 0.74 -19.43 -14.83
C SER A 36 -0.44 -18.63 -15.43
N GLY A 37 -0.37 -17.29 -15.35
CA GLY A 37 -1.41 -16.40 -15.88
C GLY A 37 -2.63 -16.17 -14.96
N ALA A 38 -2.64 -16.76 -13.76
CA ALA A 38 -3.69 -16.54 -12.76
C ALA A 38 -3.13 -15.89 -11.49
N LEU A 39 -3.91 -15.00 -10.88
CA LEU A 39 -3.58 -14.43 -9.57
C LEU A 39 -3.85 -15.47 -8.47
N VAL A 40 -2.87 -15.70 -7.61
CA VAL A 40 -2.93 -16.68 -6.51
C VAL A 40 -2.73 -16.00 -5.17
N GLY A 41 -3.56 -16.35 -4.18
CA GLY A 41 -3.51 -15.87 -2.80
C GLY A 41 -4.83 -16.11 -2.08
N ASP A 42 -5.19 -15.24 -1.14
CA ASP A 42 -6.50 -15.30 -0.46
C ASP A 42 -7.63 -15.16 -1.48
N THR A 43 -8.54 -16.15 -1.52
CA THR A 43 -9.60 -16.26 -2.54
C THR A 43 -10.47 -15.02 -2.61
N SER A 44 -10.87 -14.47 -1.45
CA SER A 44 -11.75 -13.28 -1.40
C SER A 44 -11.08 -12.05 -1.97
N ILE A 45 -9.76 -11.92 -1.78
CA ILE A 45 -8.96 -10.83 -2.33
C ILE A 45 -8.77 -11.02 -3.84
N VAL A 46 -8.44 -12.24 -4.27
CA VAL A 46 -8.29 -12.57 -5.69
C VAL A 46 -9.57 -12.25 -6.47
N GLU A 47 -10.73 -12.62 -5.95
CA GLU A 47 -12.01 -12.29 -6.58
C GLU A 47 -12.25 -10.77 -6.67
N ASN A 48 -11.91 -10.01 -5.63
CA ASN A 48 -12.05 -8.56 -5.64
C ASN A 48 -11.11 -7.89 -6.66
N ILE A 49 -9.89 -8.39 -6.80
CA ILE A 49 -8.91 -7.90 -7.77
C ILE A 49 -9.33 -8.28 -9.19
N ASN A 50 -9.82 -9.50 -9.43
CA ASN A 50 -10.27 -9.94 -10.75
C ASN A 50 -11.45 -9.11 -11.29
N LYS A 51 -12.28 -8.55 -10.39
CA LYS A 51 -13.36 -7.61 -10.75
C LYS A 51 -12.85 -6.21 -11.17
N ARG A 52 -11.55 -5.94 -11.03
CA ARG A 52 -10.90 -4.64 -11.20
C ARG A 52 -9.64 -4.78 -12.07
N PRO A 53 -9.80 -4.81 -13.40
CA PRO A 53 -8.69 -5.05 -14.32
C PRO A 53 -7.49 -4.10 -14.14
N GLU A 54 -7.73 -2.87 -13.70
CA GLU A 54 -6.72 -1.87 -13.37
C GLU A 54 -5.75 -2.32 -12.25
N LEU A 55 -6.18 -3.24 -11.38
CA LEU A 55 -5.36 -3.79 -10.30
C LEU A 55 -4.46 -4.94 -10.76
N LEU A 56 -4.84 -5.69 -11.80
CA LEU A 56 -4.13 -6.91 -12.22
C LEU A 56 -2.67 -6.65 -12.60
N GLY A 57 -2.42 -5.52 -13.26
CA GLY A 57 -1.07 -5.10 -13.67
C GLY A 57 -0.11 -4.95 -12.50
N PHE A 58 -0.63 -4.69 -11.29
CA PHE A 58 0.19 -4.55 -10.10
C PHE A 58 0.64 -5.87 -9.50
N PHE A 59 0.07 -7.03 -9.87
CA PHE A 59 0.41 -8.32 -9.26
C PHE A 59 1.10 -9.29 -10.23
N GLY A 60 1.52 -8.80 -11.40
CA GLY A 60 2.26 -9.56 -12.40
C GLY A 60 3.67 -9.97 -11.96
N ALA A 61 4.36 -10.74 -12.80
CA ALA A 61 5.68 -11.32 -12.49
C ALA A 61 6.79 -10.29 -12.18
N GLY A 62 6.69 -9.06 -12.70
CA GLY A 62 7.62 -7.97 -12.40
C GLY A 62 7.26 -7.14 -11.16
N SER A 63 6.21 -7.53 -10.43
CA SER A 63 5.77 -6.84 -9.22
C SER A 63 6.55 -7.30 -8.00
N MET A 64 7.01 -6.32 -7.22
CA MET A 64 7.73 -6.53 -5.97
C MET A 64 6.85 -6.08 -4.80
N ALA A 65 6.68 -6.93 -3.81
CA ALA A 65 5.99 -6.59 -2.56
C ALA A 65 7.01 -6.23 -1.46
N GLU A 66 6.60 -5.36 -0.54
CA GLU A 66 7.41 -4.94 0.63
C GLU A 66 8.82 -4.45 0.28
N VAL A 67 8.92 -3.57 -0.73
CA VAL A 67 10.22 -3.10 -1.24
C VAL A 67 10.88 -2.16 -0.22
N PRO A 68 12.03 -2.53 0.37
CA PRO A 68 12.78 -1.64 1.22
C PRO A 68 13.43 -0.54 0.37
N VAL A 69 13.30 0.70 0.81
CA VAL A 69 13.94 1.85 0.18
C VAL A 69 14.63 2.71 1.23
N ALA A 70 15.84 3.15 0.92
CA ALA A 70 16.62 4.02 1.78
C ALA A 70 17.23 5.15 0.97
N ALA A 71 17.25 6.36 1.55
CA ALA A 71 17.84 7.53 0.94
C ALA A 71 18.27 8.55 1.99
N ILE A 72 19.13 9.49 1.57
CA ILE A 72 19.39 10.72 2.32
C ILE A 72 18.49 11.81 1.73
N ILE A 73 17.64 12.41 2.58
CA ILE A 73 16.76 13.53 2.24
C ILE A 73 17.13 14.68 3.18
N ASN A 74 17.58 15.81 2.61
CA ASN A 74 18.01 17.00 3.36
C ASN A 74 19.02 16.67 4.48
N GLY A 75 20.02 15.84 4.18
CA GLY A 75 21.05 15.42 5.14
C GLY A 75 20.60 14.37 6.18
N LYS A 76 19.33 13.96 6.17
CA LYS A 76 18.80 12.94 7.08
C LYS A 76 18.64 11.59 6.37
N PHE A 77 19.13 10.52 7.00
CA PHE A 77 18.85 9.16 6.56
C PHE A 77 17.38 8.80 6.78
N VAL A 78 16.74 8.31 5.73
CA VAL A 78 15.34 7.87 5.71
C VAL A 78 15.31 6.44 5.19
N SER A 79 14.70 5.53 5.95
CA SER A 79 14.39 4.17 5.55
C SER A 79 12.89 3.94 5.60
N ARG A 80 12.35 3.35 4.53
CA ARG A 80 10.92 3.09 4.32
C ARG A 80 10.73 1.76 3.63
N ARG A 81 9.48 1.30 3.60
CA ARG A 81 9.08 0.08 2.92
C ARG A 81 7.81 0.36 2.13
N ILE A 82 7.87 0.17 0.82
CA ILE A 82 6.75 0.37 -0.10
C ILE A 82 5.97 -0.94 -0.17
N ASP A 83 4.65 -0.92 0.03
CA ASP A 83 3.85 -2.15 0.04
C ASP A 83 3.94 -2.90 -1.29
N ARG A 84 3.87 -2.18 -2.42
CA ARG A 84 4.04 -2.78 -3.74
C ARG A 84 4.66 -1.81 -4.75
N MET A 85 5.57 -2.33 -5.58
CA MET A 85 6.23 -1.59 -6.64
C MET A 85 6.28 -2.41 -7.93
N VAL A 86 6.03 -1.76 -9.06
CA VAL A 86 6.19 -2.33 -10.40
C VAL A 86 7.10 -1.43 -11.22
N VAL A 87 8.10 -2.01 -11.86
CA VAL A 87 8.97 -1.31 -12.81
C VAL A 87 8.57 -1.75 -14.22
N ASP A 88 8.04 -0.82 -15.00
CA ASP A 88 7.75 -0.98 -16.41
C ASP A 88 8.88 -0.35 -17.24
N ASP A 89 9.88 -1.18 -17.56
CA ASP A 89 11.03 -0.76 -18.35
C ASP A 89 10.67 -0.36 -19.78
N LYS A 90 9.63 -0.97 -20.36
CA LYS A 90 9.19 -0.71 -21.73
C LYS A 90 8.69 0.72 -21.86
N ASN A 91 7.87 1.17 -20.92
CA ASN A 91 7.32 2.53 -20.92
C ASN A 91 8.13 3.51 -20.06
N ARG A 92 9.18 3.04 -19.38
CA ARG A 92 9.98 3.79 -18.40
C ARG A 92 9.12 4.41 -17.31
N ILE A 93 8.27 3.60 -16.69
CA ILE A 93 7.39 4.02 -15.60
C ILE A 93 7.65 3.13 -14.39
N VAL A 94 7.76 3.74 -13.21
CA VAL A 94 7.70 3.02 -11.93
C VAL A 94 6.37 3.32 -11.27
N HIS A 95 5.61 2.29 -10.94
CA HIS A 95 4.38 2.41 -10.18
C HIS A 95 4.60 1.97 -8.73
N ILE A 96 4.07 2.73 -7.78
CA ILE A 96 4.13 2.39 -6.35
C ILE A 96 2.72 2.43 -5.76
N ILE A 97 2.35 1.41 -4.99
CA ILE A 97 1.09 1.37 -4.24
C ILE A 97 1.42 1.31 -2.74
N ASP A 98 0.66 2.09 -1.98
CA ASP A 98 0.53 1.95 -0.53
C ASP A 98 -0.91 1.50 -0.18
N TYR A 99 -1.04 0.51 0.68
CA TYR A 99 -2.32 -0.11 1.04
C TYR A 99 -2.90 0.49 2.31
N LYS A 100 -4.21 0.77 2.32
CA LYS A 100 -4.90 1.32 3.49
C LYS A 100 -6.19 0.59 3.80
N THR A 101 -6.34 0.14 5.05
CA THR A 101 -7.56 -0.51 5.55
C THR A 101 -8.54 0.47 6.19
N ASP A 102 -8.12 1.71 6.44
CA ASP A 102 -8.95 2.75 7.04
C ASP A 102 -10.19 3.04 6.19
N THR A 103 -11.35 3.11 6.84
CA THR A 103 -12.65 3.33 6.20
C THR A 103 -12.99 4.81 6.05
N ASP A 104 -12.42 5.67 6.89
CA ASP A 104 -12.59 7.13 6.81
C ASP A 104 -11.50 7.76 5.93
N LYS A 105 -11.74 7.76 4.62
CA LYS A 105 -10.79 8.35 3.66
C LYS A 105 -10.53 9.81 3.94
N ALA A 106 -11.56 10.59 4.26
CA ALA A 106 -11.45 12.04 4.40
C ALA A 106 -10.55 12.43 5.58
N ALA A 107 -10.63 11.69 6.69
CA ALA A 107 -9.82 11.95 7.88
C ALA A 107 -8.31 11.73 7.66
N PHE A 108 -7.92 10.73 6.87
CA PHE A 108 -6.52 10.29 6.79
C PHE A 108 -5.84 10.51 5.45
N ARG A 109 -6.59 10.82 4.38
CA ARG A 109 -6.03 10.95 3.02
C ARG A 109 -4.84 11.90 2.95
N SER A 110 -4.89 13.04 3.62
CA SER A 110 -3.78 14.02 3.59
C SER A 110 -2.46 13.42 4.09
N VAL A 111 -2.50 12.63 5.15
CA VAL A 111 -1.33 11.95 5.73
C VAL A 111 -0.78 10.92 4.75
N TYR A 112 -1.65 10.13 4.12
CA TYR A 112 -1.24 9.07 3.20
C TYR A 112 -0.71 9.63 1.87
N VAL A 113 -1.26 10.74 1.39
CA VAL A 113 -0.71 11.47 0.24
C VAL A 113 0.74 11.88 0.52
N VAL A 114 1.02 12.45 1.70
CA VAL A 114 2.39 12.82 2.08
C VAL A 114 3.32 11.60 2.12
N GLN A 115 2.87 10.48 2.67
CA GLN A 115 3.62 9.23 2.71
C GLN A 115 3.99 8.73 1.31
N VAL A 116 3.04 8.68 0.37
CA VAL A 116 3.31 8.23 -1.00
C VAL A 116 4.16 9.24 -1.77
N GLN A 117 4.01 10.54 -1.53
CA GLN A 117 4.90 11.56 -2.12
C GLN A 117 6.34 11.43 -1.62
N GLU A 118 6.55 11.05 -0.35
CA GLU A 118 7.88 10.70 0.18
C GLU A 118 8.47 9.54 -0.63
N TYR A 119 7.70 8.48 -0.87
CA TYR A 119 8.14 7.34 -1.68
C TYR A 119 8.47 7.74 -3.13
N ILE A 120 7.61 8.54 -3.77
CA ILE A 120 7.86 9.08 -5.12
C ILE A 120 9.20 9.82 -5.15
N SER A 121 9.48 10.66 -4.14
CA SER A 121 10.71 11.44 -4.08
C SER A 121 11.97 10.56 -3.96
N ILE A 122 11.90 9.47 -3.19
CA ILE A 122 12.97 8.50 -3.02
C ILE A 122 13.18 7.73 -4.34
N ILE A 123 12.12 7.19 -4.92
CA ILE A 123 12.18 6.39 -6.15
C ILE A 123 12.68 7.22 -7.33
N LYS A 124 12.31 8.51 -7.44
CA LYS A 124 12.85 9.40 -8.49
C LYS A 124 14.38 9.54 -8.44
N LYS A 125 15.00 9.40 -7.27
CA LYS A 125 16.47 9.40 -7.15
C LYS A 125 17.08 8.09 -7.61
N ILE A 126 16.39 6.97 -7.37
CA ILE A 126 16.84 5.62 -7.76
C ILE A 126 16.63 5.39 -9.26
N TYR A 127 15.52 5.88 -9.82
CA TYR A 127 15.12 5.74 -11.22
C TYR A 127 14.98 7.10 -11.91
N PRO A 128 16.07 7.87 -12.11
CA PRO A 128 16.01 9.26 -12.58
C PRO A 128 15.49 9.41 -14.02
N LYS A 129 15.49 8.34 -14.80
CA LYS A 129 15.00 8.33 -16.20
C LYS A 129 13.57 7.81 -16.34
N TYR A 130 12.90 7.49 -15.24
CA TYR A 130 11.57 6.90 -15.22
C TYR A 130 10.55 7.90 -14.68
N ARG A 131 9.34 7.85 -15.22
CA ARG A 131 8.19 8.53 -14.62
C ARG A 131 7.73 7.71 -13.41
N VAL A 132 7.57 8.34 -12.25
CA VAL A 132 7.11 7.64 -11.05
C VAL A 132 5.64 7.99 -10.77
N CYS A 133 4.79 6.98 -10.68
CA CYS A 133 3.35 7.10 -10.41
C CYS A 133 3.02 6.49 -9.05
N GLY A 134 2.45 7.29 -8.14
CA GLY A 134 2.01 6.82 -6.83
C GLY A 134 0.52 6.57 -6.77
N TYR A 135 0.14 5.57 -6.00
CA TYR A 135 -1.25 5.19 -5.79
C TYR A 135 -1.49 4.84 -4.33
N ILE A 136 -2.72 5.08 -3.88
CA ILE A 136 -3.27 4.56 -2.62
C ILE A 136 -4.35 3.56 -3.00
N LEU A 137 -4.25 2.32 -2.50
CA LEU A 137 -5.32 1.34 -2.63
C LEU A 137 -6.07 1.21 -1.30
N TRP A 138 -7.31 1.66 -1.31
CA TRP A 138 -8.22 1.61 -0.18
C TRP A 138 -8.90 0.24 -0.11
N LEU A 139 -8.49 -0.62 0.82
CA LEU A 139 -8.90 -2.02 0.86
C LEU A 139 -10.32 -2.25 1.38
N HIS A 140 -10.95 -1.26 2.00
CA HIS A 140 -12.35 -1.37 2.43
C HIS A 140 -13.34 -1.32 1.26
N ASP A 141 -13.03 -0.58 0.19
CA ASP A 141 -13.88 -0.45 -1.00
C ASP A 141 -13.17 -0.77 -2.33
N TRP A 142 -11.89 -1.14 -2.24
CA TRP A 142 -10.99 -1.46 -3.36
C TRP A 142 -10.82 -0.32 -4.37
N THR A 143 -10.97 0.93 -3.93
CA THR A 143 -10.69 2.09 -4.79
C THR A 143 -9.19 2.27 -4.96
N LEU A 144 -8.73 2.28 -6.21
CA LEU A 144 -7.37 2.70 -6.57
C LEU A 144 -7.35 4.21 -6.83
N GLU A 145 -6.75 4.95 -5.92
CA GLU A 145 -6.57 6.38 -6.04
C GLU A 145 -5.17 6.69 -6.60
N LYS A 146 -5.11 7.47 -7.68
CA LYS A 146 -3.85 7.94 -8.27
C LYS A 146 -3.49 9.32 -7.72
N LEU A 147 -2.22 9.53 -7.40
CA LEU A 147 -1.65 10.82 -6.95
C LEU A 147 -0.95 11.60 -8.06
#